data_AF-A0A813IHJ4-F1
#
_entry.id   AF-A0A813IHJ4-F1
#
_cell.length_a   1.000
_cell.length_b   1.000
_cell.length_c   1.000
_cell.angle_alpha   90.00
_cell.angle_beta   90.00
_cell.angle_gamma   90.00
#
_symmetry.space_group_name_H-M   'P 1'
#
loop_
_entity.id
_entity.type
_entity.pdbx_description
1 polymer ?
#
loop_
_entity_poly.entity_id
_entity_poly.type
_entity_poly.pdbx_seq_one_letter_code
_entity_poly.pdbx_strand_id
1 'polypeptide(L)'
;ALVEKAKTLMMTADWDQALESAGRLQQQEPNNIEALRLNVLFLLSRESRCDAAAEKLQELVAALQQLEPKNHDLVMSCAQLFSRLAGRHKGILAITSSMMERVTHLAPDQAKYLTELGYQQVLLGELPKAEQTFHAAVAKDEEDVRALYGIISCRVQEGNLDDAEEQLEFLSEIQVSVGKSPDLAFLQSLIAWRKRGDVEAALNLLNETF
;
A
#
# COMPACT_ATOMS: atom_id res chain seq x y z
N ALA A 1 -8.91 -15.71 22.33
CA ALA A 1 -8.74 -14.90 23.57
C ALA A 1 -7.45 -14.09 23.57
N LEU A 2 -6.26 -14.70 23.37
CA LEU A 2 -4.99 -13.96 23.40
C LEU A 2 -4.79 -12.99 22.23
N VAL A 3 -5.24 -13.34 21.01
CA VAL A 3 -5.20 -12.45 19.84
C VAL A 3 -5.99 -11.16 20.09
N GLU A 4 -7.26 -11.27 20.47
CA GLU A 4 -8.11 -10.12 20.75
C GLU A 4 -7.60 -9.28 21.92
N LYS A 5 -7.04 -9.93 22.95
CA LYS A 5 -6.35 -9.23 24.05
C LYS A 5 -5.17 -8.40 23.52
N ALA A 6 -4.30 -8.99 22.70
CA ALA A 6 -3.13 -8.29 22.16
C ALA A 6 -3.53 -7.11 21.26
N LYS A 7 -4.55 -7.27 20.42
CA LYS A 7 -5.11 -6.19 19.59
C LYS A 7 -5.71 -5.08 20.43
N THR A 8 -6.47 -5.43 21.47
CA THR A 8 -7.08 -4.44 22.38
C THR A 8 -5.99 -3.62 23.10
N LEU A 9 -4.97 -4.30 23.62
CA LEU A 9 -3.83 -3.67 24.29
C LEU A 9 -3.08 -2.71 23.35
N MET A 10 -2.92 -3.10 22.08
CA MET A 10 -2.36 -2.23 21.05
C MET A 10 -3.20 -0.98 20.81
N MET A 11 -4.53 -1.11 20.72
CA MET A 11 -5.43 0.04 20.55
C MET A 11 -5.37 0.99 21.77
N THR A 12 -5.10 0.46 22.96
CA THR A 12 -4.88 1.25 24.18
C THR A 12 -3.43 1.72 24.36
N ALA A 13 -2.58 1.55 23.34
CA ALA A 13 -1.15 1.89 23.33
C ALA A 13 -0.31 1.18 24.42
N ASP A 14 -0.79 0.06 24.96
CA ASP A 14 -0.07 -0.81 25.89
C ASP A 14 0.71 -1.87 25.11
N TRP A 15 1.78 -1.43 24.47
CA TRP A 15 2.58 -2.24 23.56
C TRP A 15 3.33 -3.36 24.27
N ASP A 16 3.78 -3.14 25.51
CA ASP A 16 4.54 -4.14 26.27
C ASP A 16 3.66 -5.36 26.57
N GLN A 17 2.43 -5.15 27.05
CA GLN A 17 1.51 -6.27 27.30
C GLN A 17 0.99 -6.90 25.99
N ALA A 18 0.88 -6.11 24.91
CA ALA A 18 0.51 -6.62 23.60
C ALA A 18 1.57 -7.61 23.08
N LEU A 19 2.85 -7.27 23.23
CA LEU A 19 3.97 -8.13 22.85
C LEU A 19 4.12 -9.35 23.76
N GLU A 20 3.92 -9.21 25.08
CA GLU A 20 3.91 -10.37 25.97
C GLU A 20 2.80 -11.36 25.54
N SER A 21 1.63 -10.84 25.22
CA SER A 21 0.50 -11.66 24.74
C SER A 21 0.81 -12.32 23.39
N ALA A 22 1.46 -11.60 22.46
CA ALA A 22 1.90 -12.15 21.17
C ALA A 22 3.01 -13.20 21.34
N GLY A 23 3.97 -12.98 22.24
CA GLY A 23 5.05 -13.92 22.54
C GLY A 23 4.52 -15.21 23.17
N ARG A 24 3.56 -15.12 24.08
CA ARG A 24 2.85 -16.30 24.63
C ARG A 24 2.09 -17.07 23.55
N LEU A 25 1.51 -16.36 22.58
CA LEU A 25 0.84 -17.00 21.44
C LEU A 25 1.86 -17.73 20.55
N GLN A 26 3.01 -17.13 20.27
CA GLN A 26 4.08 -17.78 19.48
C GLN A 26 4.73 -18.97 20.16
N GLN A 27 4.80 -18.99 21.50
CA GLN A 27 5.27 -20.16 22.24
C GLN A 27 4.36 -21.38 22.04
N GLN A 28 3.06 -21.15 21.85
CA GLN A 28 2.09 -22.22 21.59
C GLN A 28 2.01 -22.55 20.09
N GLU A 29 2.03 -21.51 19.26
CA GLU A 29 1.87 -21.58 17.81
C GLU A 29 2.92 -20.70 17.13
N PRO A 30 4.13 -21.22 16.83
CA PRO A 30 5.23 -20.42 16.28
C PRO A 30 4.88 -19.67 14.99
N ASN A 31 4.02 -20.28 14.16
CA ASN A 31 3.59 -19.73 12.87
C ASN A 31 2.25 -18.99 12.96
N ASN A 32 1.81 -18.57 14.16
CA ASN A 32 0.56 -17.81 14.29
C ASN A 32 0.65 -16.47 13.54
N ILE A 33 -0.17 -16.34 12.50
CA ILE A 33 -0.18 -15.18 11.59
C ILE A 33 -0.42 -13.87 12.34
N GLU A 34 -1.35 -13.84 13.29
CA GLU A 34 -1.69 -12.61 14.01
C GLU A 34 -0.58 -12.17 14.95
N ALA A 35 0.10 -13.11 15.63
CA ALA A 35 1.27 -12.77 16.43
C ALA A 35 2.42 -12.22 15.56
N LEU A 36 2.69 -12.85 14.42
CA LEU A 36 3.71 -12.38 13.48
C LEU A 36 3.37 -10.98 12.94
N ARG A 37 2.10 -10.73 12.57
CA ARG A 37 1.63 -9.40 12.14
C ARG A 37 1.83 -8.33 13.21
N LEU A 38 1.50 -8.63 14.47
CA LEU A 38 1.68 -7.71 15.59
C LEU A 38 3.17 -7.38 15.83
N ASN A 39 4.05 -8.37 15.73
CA ASN A 39 5.49 -8.17 15.85
C ASN A 39 6.04 -7.26 14.75
N VAL A 40 5.69 -7.51 13.48
CA VAL A 40 6.13 -6.65 12.36
C VAL A 40 5.60 -5.22 12.54
N LEU A 41 4.33 -5.08 12.92
CA LEU A 41 3.71 -3.78 13.17
C LEU A 41 4.42 -3.01 14.30
N PHE A 42 4.74 -3.68 15.41
CA PHE A 42 5.48 -3.06 16.51
C PHE A 42 6.88 -2.61 16.08
N LEU A 43 7.62 -3.47 15.38
CA LEU A 43 8.98 -3.15 14.92
C LEU A 43 9.01 -1.95 13.97
N LEU A 44 7.99 -1.80 13.11
CA LEU A 44 7.89 -0.68 12.19
C LEU A 44 7.38 0.61 12.82
N SER A 45 6.34 0.52 13.66
CA SER A 45 5.65 1.70 14.18
C SER A 45 6.25 2.27 15.46
N ARG A 46 6.84 1.43 16.32
CA ARG A 46 7.33 1.83 17.65
C ARG A 46 8.84 1.85 17.73
N GLU A 47 9.51 0.83 17.21
CA GLU A 47 10.98 0.74 17.30
C GLU A 47 11.70 1.31 16.08
N SER A 48 11.02 1.48 14.95
CA SER A 48 11.63 1.86 13.66
C SER A 48 12.79 0.94 13.22
N ARG A 49 12.76 -0.33 13.65
CA ARG A 49 13.81 -1.32 13.37
C ARG A 49 13.47 -2.08 12.09
N CYS A 50 13.74 -1.44 10.96
CA CYS A 50 13.34 -1.94 9.64
C CYS A 50 13.96 -3.31 9.29
N ASP A 51 15.22 -3.56 9.66
CA ASP A 51 15.87 -4.85 9.37
C ASP A 51 15.25 -6.01 10.14
N ALA A 52 15.03 -5.84 11.44
CA ALA A 52 14.32 -6.83 12.27
C ALA A 52 12.87 -7.02 11.80
N ALA A 53 12.21 -5.94 11.37
CA ALA A 53 10.87 -6.02 10.79
C ALA A 53 10.88 -6.83 9.49
N ALA A 54 11.90 -6.68 8.64
CA ALA A 54 12.04 -7.45 7.40
C ALA A 54 12.23 -8.94 7.67
N GLU A 55 13.04 -9.32 8.67
CA GLU A 55 13.19 -10.71 9.12
C GLU A 55 11.85 -11.29 9.60
N LYS A 56 11.13 -10.57 10.47
CA LYS A 56 9.80 -11.02 10.93
C LYS A 56 8.74 -11.02 9.85
N LEU A 57 8.84 -10.12 8.87
CA LEU A 57 7.96 -10.13 7.72
C LEU A 57 8.20 -11.38 6.85
N GLN A 58 9.45 -11.83 6.68
CA GLN A 58 9.74 -13.10 5.98
C GLN A 58 9.14 -14.31 6.70
N GLU A 59 9.20 -14.35 8.03
CA GLU A 59 8.53 -15.39 8.83
C GLU A 59 7.00 -15.35 8.61
N LEU A 60 6.41 -14.16 8.60
CA LEU A 60 4.99 -13.96 8.28
C LEU A 60 4.65 -14.45 6.87
N VAL A 61 5.49 -14.14 5.87
CA VAL A 61 5.31 -14.63 4.50
C VAL A 61 5.30 -16.16 4.50
N ALA A 62 6.27 -16.81 5.14
CA ALA A 62 6.31 -18.27 5.22
C ALA A 62 5.05 -18.86 5.87
N ALA A 63 4.60 -18.28 6.99
CA ALA A 63 3.39 -18.70 7.69
C ALA A 63 2.13 -18.56 6.83
N LEU A 64 1.97 -17.42 6.13
CA LEU A 64 0.85 -17.19 5.20
C LEU A 64 0.83 -18.23 4.09
N GLN A 65 2.00 -18.56 3.52
CA GLN A 65 2.09 -19.54 2.45
C GLN A 65 1.77 -20.97 2.91
N GLN A 66 2.10 -21.30 4.16
CA GLN A 66 1.86 -22.62 4.73
C GLN A 66 0.41 -22.79 5.18
N LEU A 67 -0.13 -21.82 5.91
CA LEU A 67 -1.42 -21.94 6.60
C LEU A 67 -2.59 -21.41 5.76
N GLU A 68 -2.34 -20.40 4.93
CA GLU A 68 -3.37 -19.66 4.19
C GLU A 68 -3.04 -19.54 2.68
N PRO A 69 -2.64 -20.64 1.97
CA PRO A 69 -2.09 -20.56 0.61
C PRO A 69 -3.05 -19.99 -0.44
N LYS A 70 -4.36 -20.01 -0.19
CA LYS A 70 -5.43 -19.55 -1.10
C LYS A 70 -6.04 -18.22 -0.67
N ASN A 71 -5.62 -17.67 0.48
CA ASN A 71 -6.21 -16.46 1.04
C ASN A 71 -5.48 -15.22 0.53
N HIS A 72 -5.64 -14.94 -0.77
CA HIS A 72 -4.95 -13.84 -1.44
C HIS A 72 -5.31 -12.46 -0.86
N ASP A 73 -6.53 -12.30 -0.35
CA ASP A 73 -6.96 -11.06 0.31
C ASP A 73 -6.24 -10.82 1.64
N LEU A 74 -5.97 -11.87 2.43
CA LEU A 74 -5.14 -11.74 3.63
C LEU A 74 -3.69 -11.38 3.28
N VAL A 75 -3.12 -12.00 2.24
CA VAL A 75 -1.77 -11.69 1.75
C VAL A 75 -1.70 -10.22 1.31
N MET A 76 -2.67 -9.76 0.53
CA MET A 76 -2.79 -8.36 0.11
C MET A 76 -2.92 -7.42 1.31
N SER A 77 -3.78 -7.74 2.28
CA SER A 77 -3.96 -6.93 3.49
C SER A 77 -2.64 -6.76 4.28
N CYS A 78 -1.86 -7.83 4.41
CA CYS A 78 -0.53 -7.77 5.03
C CYS A 78 0.45 -6.93 4.19
N ALA A 79 0.54 -7.20 2.88
CA ALA A 79 1.43 -6.45 1.98
C ALA A 79 1.11 -4.95 2.00
N GLN A 80 -0.17 -4.60 2.00
CA GLN A 80 -0.66 -3.23 2.05
C GLN A 80 -0.25 -2.49 3.32
N LEU A 81 -0.46 -3.12 4.47
CA LEU A 81 -0.14 -2.55 5.77
C LEU A 81 1.36 -2.26 5.87
N PHE A 82 2.20 -3.24 5.54
CA PHE A 82 3.64 -3.12 5.74
C PHE A 82 4.32 -2.27 4.66
N SER A 83 3.80 -2.24 3.43
CA SER A 83 4.33 -1.34 2.39
C SER A 83 4.12 0.14 2.76
N ARG A 84 2.95 0.47 3.32
CA ARG A 84 2.60 1.83 3.78
C ARG A 84 3.39 2.25 5.02
N LEU A 85 3.73 1.31 5.89
CA LEU A 85 4.55 1.55 7.09
C LEU A 85 6.07 1.50 6.84
N ALA A 86 6.51 1.04 5.66
CA ALA A 86 7.92 0.80 5.39
C ALA A 86 8.80 2.05 5.41
N GLY A 87 8.23 3.27 5.38
CA GLY A 87 9.02 4.51 5.33
C GLY A 87 10.00 4.56 4.14
N ARG A 88 9.63 3.95 3.01
CA ARG A 88 10.49 3.72 1.81
C ARG A 88 11.70 2.80 2.03
N HIS A 89 11.71 2.00 3.10
CA HIS A 89 12.74 0.99 3.30
C HIS A 89 12.68 -0.08 2.21
N LYS A 90 13.70 -0.11 1.34
CA LYS A 90 13.73 -0.97 0.13
C LYS A 90 13.58 -2.45 0.45
N GLY A 91 14.17 -2.94 1.54
CA GLY A 91 14.08 -4.35 1.93
C GLY A 91 12.65 -4.79 2.23
N ILE A 92 11.86 -3.93 2.88
CA ILE A 92 10.47 -4.26 3.24
C ILE A 92 9.58 -4.17 2.00
N LEU A 93 9.75 -3.10 1.21
CA LEU A 93 9.01 -2.91 -0.04
C LEU A 93 9.28 -4.04 -1.05
N ALA A 94 10.52 -4.54 -1.12
CA ALA A 94 10.83 -5.69 -1.96
C ALA A 94 10.07 -6.96 -1.52
N ILE A 95 9.96 -7.19 -0.21
CA ILE A 95 9.22 -8.34 0.34
C ILE A 95 7.73 -8.21 0.03
N THR A 96 7.12 -7.06 0.34
CA THR A 96 5.68 -6.85 0.09
C THR A 96 5.35 -6.88 -1.40
N SER A 97 6.23 -6.36 -2.25
CA SER A 97 6.07 -6.41 -3.70
C SER A 97 6.12 -7.85 -4.22
N SER A 98 7.09 -8.65 -3.74
CA SER A 98 7.17 -10.08 -4.08
C SER A 98 5.96 -10.89 -3.62
N MET A 99 5.37 -10.55 -2.45
CA MET A 99 4.09 -11.12 -2.03
C MET A 99 2.99 -10.85 -3.07
N MET A 100 2.90 -9.62 -3.57
CA MET A 100 1.90 -9.21 -4.55
C MET A 100 2.16 -9.78 -5.94
N GLU A 101 3.42 -9.84 -6.41
CA GLU A 101 3.79 -10.51 -7.68
C GLU A 101 3.36 -11.98 -7.68
N ARG A 102 3.51 -12.66 -6.55
CA ARG A 102 3.02 -14.04 -6.41
C ARG A 102 1.48 -14.10 -6.42
N VAL A 103 0.80 -13.18 -5.75
CA VAL A 103 -0.68 -13.13 -5.75
C VAL A 103 -1.23 -12.88 -7.15
N THR A 104 -0.66 -11.94 -7.91
CA THR A 104 -1.10 -11.67 -9.29
C THR A 104 -0.84 -12.84 -10.22
N HIS A 105 0.22 -13.63 -9.98
CA HIS A 105 0.45 -14.87 -10.72
C HIS A 105 -0.58 -15.96 -10.41
N LEU A 106 -1.00 -16.08 -9.13
CA LEU A 106 -1.96 -17.09 -8.68
C LEU A 106 -3.42 -16.72 -8.98
N ALA A 107 -3.73 -15.43 -9.05
CA ALA A 107 -5.07 -14.89 -9.30
C ALA A 107 -5.01 -13.77 -10.36
N PRO A 108 -4.70 -14.10 -11.64
CA PRO A 108 -4.43 -13.13 -12.70
C PRO A 108 -5.66 -12.33 -13.18
N ASP A 109 -6.87 -12.75 -12.78
CA ASP A 109 -8.12 -12.12 -13.21
C ASP A 109 -8.64 -11.04 -12.26
N GLN A 110 -7.93 -10.79 -11.16
CA GLN A 110 -8.35 -9.84 -10.13
C GLN A 110 -7.58 -8.52 -10.27
N ALA A 111 -8.22 -7.51 -10.89
CA ALA A 111 -7.63 -6.18 -11.11
C ALA A 111 -7.05 -5.56 -9.84
N LYS A 112 -7.76 -5.68 -8.70
CA LYS A 112 -7.34 -5.14 -7.41
C LYS A 112 -5.92 -5.54 -6.98
N TYR A 113 -5.45 -6.75 -7.35
CA TYR A 113 -4.11 -7.20 -7.01
C TYR A 113 -3.04 -6.57 -7.89
N LEU A 114 -3.35 -6.33 -9.17
CA LEU A 114 -2.49 -5.59 -10.08
C LEU A 114 -2.40 -4.12 -9.65
N THR A 115 -3.51 -3.50 -9.27
CA THR A 115 -3.55 -2.13 -8.74
C THR A 115 -2.64 -1.98 -7.51
N GLU A 116 -2.71 -2.91 -6.55
CA GLU A 116 -1.81 -2.86 -5.39
C GLU A 116 -0.34 -3.15 -5.76
N LEU A 117 -0.07 -4.07 -6.69
CA LEU A 117 1.29 -4.33 -7.17
C LEU A 117 1.90 -3.08 -7.84
N GLY A 118 1.13 -2.42 -8.72
CA GLY A 118 1.55 -1.17 -9.37
C GLY A 118 1.86 -0.09 -8.34
N TYR A 119 1.03 0.06 -7.31
CA TYR A 119 1.27 1.00 -6.22
C TYR A 119 2.60 0.72 -5.49
N GLN A 120 2.91 -0.54 -5.20
CA GLN A 120 4.17 -0.89 -4.55
C GLN A 120 5.40 -0.70 -5.46
N GLN A 121 5.25 -0.89 -6.78
CA GLN A 121 6.29 -0.54 -7.75
C GLN A 121 6.55 0.97 -7.79
N VAL A 122 5.51 1.81 -7.65
CA VAL A 122 5.70 3.26 -7.45
C VAL A 122 6.50 3.55 -6.18
N LEU A 123 6.18 2.90 -5.05
CA LEU A 123 6.93 3.07 -3.80
C LEU A 123 8.41 2.67 -3.92
N LEU A 124 8.72 1.70 -4.80
CA LEU A 124 10.09 1.27 -5.13
C LEU A 124 10.79 2.21 -6.14
N GLY A 125 10.07 3.13 -6.77
CA GLY A 125 10.58 4.01 -7.83
C GLY A 125 10.65 3.34 -9.21
N GLU A 126 10.00 2.19 -9.39
CA GLU A 126 9.96 1.44 -10.65
C GLU A 126 8.85 1.98 -11.58
N LEU A 127 8.87 3.29 -11.87
CA LEU A 127 7.75 3.99 -12.53
C LEU A 127 7.30 3.37 -13.87
N PRO A 128 8.21 2.98 -14.79
CA PRO A 128 7.78 2.37 -16.06
C PRO A 128 7.11 1.00 -15.86
N LYS A 129 7.54 0.24 -14.86
CA LYS A 129 6.95 -1.07 -14.51
C LYS A 129 5.59 -0.88 -13.84
N ALA A 130 5.49 0.11 -12.95
CA ALA A 130 4.25 0.48 -12.29
C ALA A 130 3.17 0.87 -13.30
N GLU A 131 3.50 1.73 -14.27
CA GLU A 131 2.55 2.15 -15.30
C GLU A 131 2.05 0.96 -16.14
N GLN A 132 2.94 0.07 -16.57
CA GLN A 132 2.54 -1.16 -17.27
C GLN A 132 1.60 -2.03 -16.42
N THR A 133 1.89 -2.17 -15.13
CA THR A 133 1.07 -2.95 -14.20
C THR A 133 -0.31 -2.32 -13.99
N PHE A 134 -0.39 -0.99 -13.90
CA PHE A 134 -1.67 -0.29 -13.81
C PHE A 134 -2.49 -0.39 -15.10
N HIS A 135 -1.86 -0.30 -16.28
CA HIS A 135 -2.56 -0.57 -17.54
C HIS A 135 -3.13 -1.99 -17.59
N ALA A 136 -2.39 -2.99 -17.09
CA ALA A 136 -2.90 -4.35 -16.97
C ALA A 136 -4.08 -4.44 -15.99
N ALA A 137 -4.10 -3.64 -14.91
CA ALA A 137 -5.22 -3.56 -13.98
C ALA A 137 -6.46 -2.95 -14.64
N VAL A 138 -6.31 -1.82 -15.35
CA VAL A 138 -7.41 -1.15 -16.07
C VAL A 138 -7.99 -2.06 -17.14
N ALA A 139 -7.16 -2.82 -17.85
CA ALA A 139 -7.63 -3.80 -18.85
C ALA A 139 -8.48 -4.93 -18.24
N LYS A 140 -8.42 -5.14 -16.92
CA LYS A 140 -9.23 -6.12 -16.18
C LYS A 140 -10.46 -5.50 -15.53
N ASP A 141 -10.36 -4.25 -15.12
CA ASP A 141 -11.43 -3.47 -14.49
C ASP A 141 -11.26 -1.98 -14.81
N GLU A 142 -12.01 -1.51 -15.81
CA GLU A 142 -11.98 -0.11 -16.24
C GLU A 142 -12.60 0.83 -15.21
N GLU A 143 -13.36 0.30 -14.24
CA GLU A 143 -13.97 1.06 -13.15
C GLU A 143 -13.03 1.22 -11.94
N ASP A 144 -11.88 0.54 -11.90
CA ASP A 144 -10.87 0.71 -10.84
C ASP A 144 -10.10 2.03 -11.02
N VAL A 145 -10.73 3.11 -10.57
CA VAL A 145 -10.21 4.47 -10.55
C VAL A 145 -8.81 4.57 -9.92
N ARG A 146 -8.47 3.70 -8.97
CA ARG A 146 -7.15 3.74 -8.30
C ARG A 146 -6.02 3.40 -9.27
N ALA A 147 -6.27 2.51 -10.24
CA ALA A 147 -5.29 2.20 -11.26
C ALA A 147 -5.06 3.38 -12.22
N LEU A 148 -6.12 4.11 -12.56
CA LEU A 148 -6.04 5.33 -13.37
C LEU A 148 -5.24 6.43 -12.64
N TYR A 149 -5.50 6.68 -11.36
CA TYR A 149 -4.66 7.57 -10.56
C TYR A 149 -3.20 7.09 -10.46
N GLY A 150 -2.98 5.78 -10.44
CA GLY A 150 -1.66 5.17 -10.51
C GLY A 150 -0.88 5.57 -11.76
N ILE A 151 -1.50 5.48 -12.94
CA ILE A 151 -0.90 5.89 -14.23
C ILE A 151 -0.56 7.38 -14.21
N ILE A 152 -1.51 8.23 -13.81
CA ILE A 152 -1.30 9.69 -13.73
C ILE A 152 -0.17 10.01 -12.75
N SER A 153 -0.13 9.33 -11.60
CA SER A 153 0.95 9.50 -10.61
C SER A 153 2.32 9.12 -11.17
N CYS A 154 2.43 8.05 -11.96
CA CYS A 154 3.67 7.71 -12.67
C CYS A 154 4.08 8.84 -13.61
N ARG A 155 3.17 9.33 -14.46
CA ARG A 155 3.42 10.42 -15.41
C ARG A 155 3.86 11.71 -14.73
N VAL A 156 3.21 12.09 -13.63
CA VAL A 156 3.63 13.23 -12.80
C VAL A 156 5.06 13.02 -12.31
N GLN A 157 5.38 11.85 -11.75
CA GLN A 157 6.72 11.57 -11.20
C GLN A 157 7.81 11.59 -12.28
N GLU A 158 7.55 11.06 -13.46
CA GLU A 158 8.44 11.09 -14.62
C GLU A 158 8.61 12.50 -15.23
N GLY A 159 7.72 13.44 -14.90
CA GLY A 159 7.75 14.81 -15.42
C GLY A 159 6.95 15.02 -16.70
N ASN A 160 6.13 14.04 -17.11
CA ASN A 160 5.20 14.12 -18.22
C ASN A 160 3.93 14.89 -17.80
N LEU A 161 4.10 16.16 -17.42
CA LEU A 161 3.07 16.96 -16.74
C LEU A 161 1.91 17.41 -17.63
N ASP A 162 2.11 17.53 -18.94
CA ASP A 162 1.03 17.85 -19.89
C ASP A 162 0.04 16.70 -20.02
N ASP A 163 0.55 15.49 -20.28
CA ASP A 163 -0.24 14.27 -20.38
C ASP A 163 -0.93 13.91 -19.05
N ALA A 164 -0.22 14.07 -17.94
CA ALA A 164 -0.80 13.86 -16.61
C ALA A 164 -1.97 14.82 -16.32
N GLU A 165 -1.89 16.08 -16.76
CA GLU A 165 -2.96 17.06 -16.58
C GLU A 165 -4.18 16.71 -17.42
N GLU A 166 -3.99 16.43 -18.70
CA GLU A 166 -5.09 16.06 -19.63
C GLU A 166 -5.85 14.82 -19.13
N GLN A 167 -5.13 13.77 -18.72
CA GLN A 167 -5.75 12.55 -18.19
C GLN A 167 -6.50 12.81 -16.87
N LEU A 168 -5.97 13.68 -16.01
CA LEU A 168 -6.59 14.00 -14.72
C LEU A 168 -7.85 14.86 -14.90
N GLU A 169 -7.84 15.80 -15.84
CA GLU A 169 -9.02 16.59 -16.21
C GLU A 169 -10.13 15.67 -16.73
N PHE A 170 -9.82 14.79 -17.67
CA PHE A 170 -10.78 13.80 -18.19
C PHE A 170 -11.36 12.91 -17.08
N LEU A 171 -10.51 12.38 -16.20
CA LEU A 171 -10.95 11.56 -15.07
C LEU A 171 -11.85 12.35 -14.10
N SER A 172 -11.54 13.63 -13.87
CA SER A 172 -12.34 14.51 -13.01
C SER A 172 -13.74 14.78 -13.58
N GLU A 173 -13.85 14.91 -14.90
CA GLU A 173 -15.13 15.11 -15.59
C GLU A 173 -16.04 13.87 -15.50
N ILE A 174 -15.46 12.67 -15.56
CA ILE A 174 -16.21 11.42 -15.38
C ILE A 174 -16.71 11.28 -13.93
N GLN A 175 -15.95 11.78 -12.96
CA GLN A 175 -16.23 11.61 -11.52
C GLN A 175 -17.02 12.75 -10.88
N VAL A 176 -17.59 13.67 -11.67
CA VAL A 176 -18.33 14.86 -11.16
C VAL A 176 -19.41 14.49 -10.13
N SER A 177 -20.00 13.30 -10.20
CA SER A 177 -21.01 12.83 -9.25
C SER A 177 -20.48 12.27 -7.91
N VAL A 178 -19.19 11.97 -7.81
CA VAL A 178 -18.57 11.25 -6.67
C VAL A 178 -17.94 12.22 -5.66
N GLY A 179 -17.76 13.50 -6.03
CA GLY A 179 -17.07 14.50 -5.21
C GLY A 179 -15.54 14.42 -5.36
N LYS A 180 -14.82 15.44 -4.88
CA LYS A 180 -13.35 15.50 -4.99
C LYS A 180 -12.70 14.45 -4.07
N SER A 181 -11.95 13.50 -4.66
CA SER A 181 -11.17 12.52 -3.90
C SER A 181 -9.84 13.12 -3.41
N PRO A 182 -9.26 12.63 -2.29
CA PRO A 182 -7.93 13.04 -1.83
C PRO A 182 -6.84 12.84 -2.88
N ASP A 183 -6.89 11.74 -3.64
CA ASP A 183 -5.95 11.44 -4.71
C ASP A 183 -6.03 12.48 -5.85
N LEU A 184 -7.25 12.86 -6.25
CA LEU A 184 -7.48 13.90 -7.26
C LEU A 184 -6.89 15.24 -6.82
N ALA A 185 -7.23 15.70 -5.60
CA ALA A 185 -6.74 16.97 -5.08
C ALA A 185 -5.21 16.98 -4.95
N PHE A 186 -4.62 15.86 -4.50
CA PHE A 186 -3.18 15.71 -4.39
C PHE A 186 -2.48 15.77 -5.76
N LEU A 187 -2.99 15.07 -6.78
CA LEU A 187 -2.42 15.10 -8.11
C LEU A 187 -2.58 16.47 -8.79
N GLN A 188 -3.74 17.13 -8.63
CA GLN A 188 -3.95 18.49 -9.13
C GLN A 188 -2.97 19.48 -8.47
N SER A 189 -2.77 19.35 -7.16
CA SER A 189 -1.81 20.16 -6.40
C SER A 189 -0.36 19.94 -6.90
N LEU A 190 0.05 18.68 -7.08
CA LEU A 190 1.37 18.34 -7.61
C LEU A 190 1.61 18.92 -9.00
N ILE A 191 0.61 18.85 -9.89
CA ILE A 191 0.70 19.42 -11.25
C ILE A 191 0.78 20.94 -11.17
N ALA A 192 -0.08 21.60 -10.38
CA ALA A 192 -0.03 23.05 -10.20
C ALA A 192 1.33 23.54 -9.72
N TRP A 193 1.90 22.85 -8.73
CA TRP A 193 3.23 23.17 -8.23
C TRP A 193 4.34 22.89 -9.25
N ARG A 194 4.39 21.68 -9.83
CA ARG A 194 5.53 21.25 -10.66
C ARG A 194 5.51 21.82 -12.08
N LYS A 195 4.32 22.07 -12.64
CA LYS A 195 4.14 22.58 -14.01
C LYS A 195 4.11 24.11 -14.04
N ARG A 196 3.31 24.71 -13.16
CA ARG A 196 3.04 26.17 -13.18
C ARG A 196 3.87 26.95 -12.17
N GLY A 197 4.50 26.29 -11.19
CA GLY A 197 5.13 26.97 -10.06
C GLY A 197 4.11 27.66 -9.14
N ASP A 198 2.83 27.32 -9.28
CA ASP A 198 1.73 27.98 -8.56
C ASP A 198 1.52 27.32 -7.19
N VAL A 199 2.32 27.78 -6.22
CA VAL A 199 2.30 27.28 -4.85
C VAL A 199 0.97 27.59 -4.17
N GLU A 200 0.36 28.73 -4.46
CA GLU A 200 -0.90 29.15 -3.82
C GLU A 200 -2.05 28.26 -4.27
N ALA A 201 -2.19 28.02 -5.59
CA ALA A 201 -3.16 27.07 -6.10
C ALA A 201 -2.92 25.66 -5.57
N ALA A 202 -1.66 25.21 -5.53
CA ALA A 202 -1.31 23.89 -4.99
C ALA A 202 -1.74 23.72 -3.53
N LEU A 203 -1.55 24.74 -2.67
CA LEU A 203 -1.99 24.70 -1.27
C LEU A 203 -3.51 24.75 -1.14
N ASN A 204 -4.18 25.57 -1.94
CA ASN A 204 -5.64 25.66 -1.93
C ASN A 204 -6.27 24.29 -2.26
N LEU A 205 -5.77 23.62 -3.31
CA LEU A 205 -6.23 22.29 -3.71
C LEU A 205 -6.07 21.25 -2.59
N LEU A 206 -4.95 21.27 -1.83
CA LEU A 206 -4.76 20.34 -0.71
C LEU A 206 -5.70 20.62 0.47
N ASN A 207 -6.12 21.87 0.66
CA ASN A 207 -7.03 22.24 1.74
C ASN A 207 -8.50 21.87 1.44
N GLU A 208 -8.85 21.58 0.18
CA GLU A 208 -10.22 21.24 -0.21
C GLU A 208 -10.67 19.84 0.25
N THR A 209 -9.77 19.02 0.79
CA THR A 209 -10.05 17.63 1.20
C THR A 209 -10.04 17.40 2.72
N PHE A 210 -9.93 18.46 3.52
CA PHE A 210 -9.93 18.42 5.00
C PHE A 210 -11.16 19.08 5.61
#